data_AF-A0A9R1XEN1-F1
#
_entry.id   AF-A0A9R1XEN1-F1
#
_cell.length_a   1.000
_cell.length_b   1.000
_cell.length_c   1.000
_cell.angle_alpha   90.00
_cell.angle_beta   90.00
_cell.angle_gamma   90.00
#
_symmetry.space_group_name_H-M   'P 1'
#
loop_
_entity.id
_entity.type
_entity.pdbx_description
1 polymer ?
#
loop_
_entity_poly.entity_id
_entity_poly.type
_entity_poly.pdbx_seq_one_letter_code
_entity_poly.pdbx_strand_id
1 'polypeptide(L)'
;MKCLELQTNNPCIIVKLEVCNEPNPDVETRRHPGQILTAVGLDSNNGIYPLAYAFVEAETTSSWTWFLECLGGDLDLDASCNFTFVSDKQMGIMPVIAKVFPNCVRHIHENMKLQWRGEEFRDHLWRCATNTTFRHFETAMNEFQDFSAEAHELLSKIPPIH
;
A
#
# COMPACT_ATOMS: atom_id res chain seq x y z
N MET A 1 -23.09 -2.87 5.18
CA MET A 1 -22.27 -2.81 6.41
C MET A 1 -20.94 -3.43 6.05
N LYS A 2 -19.76 -2.79 6.03
CA LYS A 2 -19.27 -1.50 6.55
C LYS A 2 -17.95 -1.21 5.81
N CYS A 3 -17.90 -0.33 4.81
CA CYS A 3 -16.62 0.23 4.31
C CYS A 3 -16.26 1.50 5.11
N LEU A 4 -17.26 2.35 5.38
CA LEU A 4 -17.09 3.55 6.18
C LEU A 4 -16.60 3.29 7.61
N GLU A 5 -16.98 2.18 8.27
CA GLU A 5 -16.51 1.94 9.64
C GLU A 5 -15.06 1.45 9.75
N LEU A 6 -14.49 0.92 8.65
CA LEU A 6 -13.08 0.51 8.61
C LEU A 6 -12.16 1.73 8.60
N GLN A 7 -12.53 2.78 7.87
CA GLN A 7 -11.81 4.04 7.80
C GLN A 7 -11.93 4.86 9.10
N THR A 8 -13.08 4.83 9.79
CA THR A 8 -13.30 5.67 10.98
C THR A 8 -12.58 5.18 12.24
N ASN A 9 -12.15 3.92 12.30
CA ASN A 9 -11.52 3.33 13.51
C ASN A 9 -10.05 2.94 13.33
N ASN A 10 -9.53 2.93 12.09
CA ASN A 10 -8.13 2.60 11.83
C ASN A 10 -7.52 3.63 10.85
N PRO A 11 -6.70 4.57 11.34
CA PRO A 11 -6.09 5.60 10.48
C PRO A 11 -5.08 5.04 9.48
N CYS A 12 -4.68 3.77 9.61
CA CYS A 12 -3.78 3.06 8.68
C CYS A 12 -4.31 1.64 8.44
N ILE A 13 -5.12 1.43 7.40
CA ILE A 13 -5.51 0.06 7.01
C ILE A 13 -4.33 -0.57 6.27
N ILE A 14 -3.83 -1.69 6.81
CA ILE A 14 -2.81 -2.48 6.13
C ILE A 14 -3.53 -3.51 5.27
N VAL A 15 -3.26 -3.48 3.96
CA VAL A 15 -3.78 -4.46 3.00
C VAL A 15 -2.66 -5.43 2.67
N LYS A 16 -2.81 -6.68 3.10
CA LYS A 16 -1.91 -7.76 2.70
C LYS A 16 -2.42 -8.39 1.40
N LEU A 17 -1.53 -8.48 0.42
CA LEU A 17 -1.78 -9.07 -0.89
C LEU A 17 -1.03 -10.40 -0.97
N GLU A 18 -1.75 -11.48 -1.28
CA GLU A 18 -1.19 -12.83 -1.36
C GLU A 18 -1.63 -13.54 -2.65
N VAL A 19 -0.84 -14.53 -3.04
CA VAL A 19 -1.18 -15.47 -4.11
C VAL A 19 -1.34 -16.85 -3.48
N CYS A 20 -2.54 -17.41 -3.56
CA CYS A 20 -2.79 -18.78 -3.18
C CYS A 20 -2.76 -19.68 -4.43
N ASN A 21 -1.87 -20.67 -4.41
CA ASN A 21 -1.90 -21.76 -5.38
C ASN A 21 -2.71 -22.89 -4.74
N GLU A 22 -3.82 -23.30 -5.35
CA GLU A 22 -4.50 -24.51 -4.88
C GLU A 22 -3.69 -25.75 -5.31
N PRO A 23 -3.24 -26.59 -4.35
CA PRO A 23 -2.73 -27.91 -4.70
C PRO A 23 -3.94 -28.79 -5.02
N ASN A 24 -4.22 -29.03 -6.31
CA ASN A 24 -5.24 -29.99 -6.70
C ASN A 24 -4.61 -31.39 -6.78
N PRO A 25 -4.95 -32.33 -5.88
CA PRO A 25 -4.31 -33.65 -5.83
C PRO A 25 -4.75 -34.60 -6.97
N ASP A 26 -5.80 -34.27 -7.75
CA ASP A 26 -6.47 -35.25 -8.62
C ASP A 26 -6.50 -34.91 -10.13
N VAL A 27 -5.84 -33.84 -10.60
CA VAL A 27 -6.02 -33.37 -12.00
C VAL A 27 -4.70 -33.10 -12.70
N GLU A 28 -4.20 -34.10 -13.43
CA GLU A 28 -2.97 -34.06 -14.24
C GLU A 28 -3.11 -33.32 -15.59
N THR A 29 -4.12 -32.47 -15.82
CA THR A 29 -4.41 -31.93 -17.17
C THR A 29 -4.91 -30.47 -17.24
N ARG A 30 -4.37 -29.55 -16.44
CA ARG A 30 -4.42 -28.12 -16.81
C ARG A 30 -3.02 -27.59 -17.07
N ARG A 31 -2.77 -27.16 -18.32
CA ARG A 31 -1.51 -26.52 -18.75
C ARG A 31 -1.17 -25.25 -17.96
N HIS A 32 -2.14 -24.68 -17.24
CA HIS A 32 -1.96 -23.57 -16.31
C HIS A 32 -2.84 -23.85 -15.08
N PRO A 33 -2.30 -24.26 -13.93
CA PRO A 33 -3.05 -24.25 -12.68
C PRO A 33 -3.35 -22.78 -12.37
N GLY A 34 -4.62 -22.39 -12.45
CA GLY A 34 -5.03 -21.02 -12.13
C GLY A 34 -4.58 -20.62 -10.73
N GLN A 35 -4.37 -19.33 -10.52
CA GLN A 35 -3.90 -18.76 -9.26
C GLN A 35 -5.00 -17.91 -8.65
N ILE A 36 -5.02 -17.82 -7.32
CA ILE A 36 -5.96 -16.97 -6.60
C ILE A 36 -5.20 -15.78 -6.06
N LEU A 37 -5.59 -14.58 -6.47
CA LEU A 37 -5.14 -13.33 -5.87
C LEU A 37 -6.05 -13.01 -4.70
N THR A 38 -5.49 -12.69 -3.53
CA THR A 38 -6.26 -12.32 -2.35
C THR A 38 -5.76 -10.99 -1.78
N ALA A 39 -6.72 -10.19 -1.31
CA ALA A 39 -6.47 -9.00 -0.52
C ALA A 39 -7.15 -9.19 0.84
N VAL A 40 -6.38 -9.04 1.91
CA VAL A 40 -6.89 -9.09 3.29
C VAL A 40 -6.50 -7.82 4.02
N GLY A 41 -7.42 -7.30 4.84
CA GLY A 41 -7.16 -6.19 5.72
C GLY A 41 -6.65 -6.67 7.07
N LEU A 42 -5.77 -5.89 7.67
CA LEU A 42 -5.35 -6.06 9.07
C LEU A 42 -5.97 -4.93 9.90
N ASP A 43 -6.54 -5.29 11.05
CA ASP A 43 -6.98 -4.31 12.05
C ASP A 43 -5.90 -4.07 13.12
N SER A 44 -6.13 -3.06 13.98
CA SER A 44 -5.24 -2.71 15.11
C SER A 44 -5.03 -3.83 16.13
N ASN A 45 -5.91 -4.84 16.13
CA ASN A 45 -5.86 -5.98 17.03
C ASN A 45 -5.24 -7.22 16.35
N ASN A 46 -4.51 -7.03 15.24
CA ASN A 46 -3.96 -8.11 14.41
C ASN A 46 -5.01 -9.08 13.86
N GLY A 47 -6.28 -8.68 13.84
CA GLY A 47 -7.34 -9.41 13.16
C GLY A 47 -7.15 -9.34 11.64
N ILE A 48 -7.28 -10.49 10.98
CA ILE A 48 -7.24 -10.60 9.52
C ILE A 48 -8.67 -10.72 9.01
N TYR A 49 -9.07 -9.86 8.09
CA TYR A 49 -10.39 -9.92 7.45
C TYR A 49 -10.26 -9.91 5.92
N PRO A 50 -11.05 -10.72 5.19
CA PRO A 50 -11.00 -10.75 3.73
C PRO A 50 -11.57 -9.45 3.15
N LEU A 51 -10.83 -8.84 2.21
CA LEU A 51 -11.28 -7.67 1.45
C LEU A 51 -11.79 -8.09 0.07
N ALA A 52 -10.96 -8.81 -0.71
CA ALA A 52 -11.30 -9.27 -2.05
C ALA A 52 -10.49 -10.50 -2.45
N TYR A 53 -10.98 -11.24 -3.44
CA TYR A 53 -10.24 -12.33 -4.09
C TYR A 53 -10.59 -12.42 -5.58
N ALA A 54 -9.67 -12.95 -6.39
CA ALA A 54 -9.90 -13.17 -7.81
C ALA A 54 -9.19 -14.45 -8.31
N PHE A 55 -9.87 -15.20 -9.17
CA PHE A 55 -9.26 -16.31 -9.90
C PHE A 55 -8.64 -15.78 -11.19
N VAL A 56 -7.35 -16.02 -11.38
CA VAL A 56 -6.59 -15.60 -12.57
C VAL A 56 -5.90 -16.80 -13.20
N GLU A 57 -5.73 -16.77 -14.52
CA GLU A 57 -5.02 -17.86 -15.21
C GLU A 57 -3.53 -17.92 -14.84
N ALA A 58 -2.94 -16.74 -14.57
CA ALA A 58 -1.57 -16.58 -14.13
C ALA A 58 -1.36 -15.22 -13.42
N GLU A 59 -0.37 -15.18 -12.54
CA GLU A 59 0.14 -14.00 -11.84
C GLU A 59 0.96 -13.16 -12.82
N THR A 60 0.27 -12.30 -13.55
CA THR A 60 0.89 -11.36 -14.47
C THR A 60 0.70 -9.93 -13.99
N THR A 61 1.54 -9.02 -14.48
CA THR A 61 1.37 -7.57 -14.25
C THR A 61 -0.03 -7.09 -14.65
N SER A 62 -0.60 -7.63 -15.73
CA SER A 62 -1.96 -7.31 -16.18
C SER A 62 -3.03 -7.82 -15.19
N SER A 63 -2.88 -9.05 -14.69
CA SER A 63 -3.79 -9.65 -13.71
C SER A 63 -3.81 -8.84 -12.40
N TRP A 64 -2.63 -8.45 -11.91
CA TRP A 64 -2.50 -7.60 -10.72
C TRP A 64 -3.03 -6.19 -10.94
N THR A 65 -2.80 -5.60 -12.12
CA THR A 65 -3.28 -4.24 -12.44
C THR A 65 -4.81 -4.21 -12.38
N TRP A 66 -5.45 -5.16 -13.07
CA TRP A 66 -6.91 -5.26 -13.05
C TRP A 66 -7.46 -5.50 -11.64
N PHE A 67 -6.85 -6.43 -10.89
CA PHE A 67 -7.29 -6.72 -9.52
C PHE A 67 -7.16 -5.51 -8.59
N LEU A 68 -6.06 -4.77 -8.66
CA LEU A 68 -5.81 -3.58 -7.83
C LEU A 68 -6.66 -2.37 -8.26
N GLU A 69 -6.97 -2.22 -9.55
CA GLU A 69 -7.91 -1.20 -10.03
C GLU A 69 -9.34 -1.48 -9.51
N CYS A 70 -9.79 -2.75 -9.54
CA CYS A 70 -11.08 -3.14 -8.96
C CYS A 70 -11.10 -2.93 -7.44
N LEU A 71 -10.07 -3.39 -6.73
CA LEU A 71 -9.94 -3.21 -5.29
C LEU A 71 -9.94 -1.73 -4.90
N GLY A 72 -9.23 -0.90 -5.69
CA GLY A 72 -9.19 0.54 -5.55
C GLY A 72 -10.56 1.18 -5.69
N GLY A 73 -11.31 0.81 -6.73
CA GLY A 73 -12.67 1.30 -6.93
C GLY A 73 -13.64 0.89 -5.82
N ASP A 74 -13.57 -0.36 -5.35
CA ASP A 74 -14.50 -0.90 -4.34
C ASP A 74 -14.27 -0.35 -2.93
N LEU A 75 -13.01 -0.09 -2.58
CA LEU A 75 -12.63 0.49 -1.29
C LEU A 75 -12.55 2.02 -1.32
N ASP A 76 -12.88 2.64 -2.46
CA ASP A 76 -12.73 4.08 -2.71
C ASP A 76 -11.30 4.55 -2.36
N LEU A 77 -10.30 3.72 -2.73
CA LEU A 77 -8.88 4.02 -2.58
C LEU A 77 -8.51 5.05 -3.64
N ASP A 78 -8.73 6.32 -3.33
CA ASP A 78 -8.08 7.37 -4.09
C ASP A 78 -6.56 7.35 -3.85
N ALA A 79 -5.81 8.08 -4.66
CA ALA A 79 -4.37 8.23 -4.47
C ALA A 79 -4.00 8.98 -3.17
N SER A 80 -4.98 9.45 -2.40
CA SER A 80 -4.83 10.19 -1.14
C SER A 80 -4.99 9.31 0.10
N CYS A 81 -5.54 8.11 -0.02
CA CYS A 81 -5.83 7.31 1.15
C CYS A 81 -4.60 6.63 1.77
N ASN A 82 -4.56 6.59 3.11
CA ASN A 82 -3.50 6.00 3.93
C ASN A 82 -3.56 4.46 3.97
N PHE A 83 -3.20 3.81 2.88
CA PHE A 83 -3.11 2.35 2.81
C PHE A 83 -1.66 1.87 2.75
N THR A 84 -1.36 0.85 3.55
CA THR A 84 -0.07 0.15 3.47
C THR A 84 -0.27 -1.19 2.81
N PHE A 85 0.24 -1.35 1.59
CA PHE A 85 0.27 -2.65 0.92
C PHE A 85 1.44 -3.48 1.40
N VAL A 86 1.15 -4.69 1.90
CA VAL A 86 2.14 -5.71 2.24
C VAL A 86 2.00 -6.84 1.25
N SER A 87 3.00 -7.01 0.39
CA SER A 87 3.10 -8.14 -0.52
C SER A 87 4.36 -8.92 -0.18
N ASP A 88 4.29 -10.25 -0.17
CA ASP A 88 5.51 -11.05 -0.27
C ASP A 88 6.20 -10.66 -1.58
N LYS A 89 7.52 -10.45 -1.55
CA LYS A 89 8.35 -9.77 -2.59
C LYS A 89 8.33 -10.46 -3.97
N GLN A 90 7.17 -10.61 -4.58
CA GLN A 90 6.99 -11.15 -5.90
C GLN A 90 7.24 -10.04 -6.92
N MET A 91 8.06 -10.35 -7.92
CA MET A 91 8.56 -9.37 -8.89
C MET A 91 7.44 -8.70 -9.69
N GLY A 92 6.27 -9.34 -9.82
CA GLY A 92 5.15 -8.85 -10.63
C GLY A 92 4.32 -7.74 -9.97
N ILE A 93 4.26 -7.68 -8.64
CA ILE A 93 3.30 -6.82 -7.92
C ILE A 93 3.83 -5.42 -7.63
N MET A 94 5.14 -5.30 -7.35
CA MET A 94 5.79 -4.03 -7.04
C MET A 94 5.60 -2.94 -8.12
N PRO A 95 5.83 -3.22 -9.43
CA PRO A 95 5.63 -2.20 -10.46
C PRO A 95 4.16 -1.81 -10.62
N VAL A 96 3.23 -2.71 -10.33
CA VAL A 96 1.79 -2.43 -10.41
C VAL A 96 1.36 -1.54 -9.26
N ILE A 97 1.78 -1.84 -8.03
CA ILE A 97 1.47 -1.00 -6.86
C ILE A 97 2.02 0.42 -7.08
N ALA A 98 3.23 0.56 -7.61
CA ALA A 98 3.79 1.89 -7.92
C ALA A 98 2.97 2.66 -8.98
N LYS A 99 2.37 1.94 -9.93
CA LYS A 99 1.51 2.53 -10.96
C LYS A 99 0.13 2.93 -10.42
N VAL A 100 -0.49 2.07 -9.61
CA VAL A 100 -1.87 2.25 -9.12
C VAL A 100 -1.91 3.15 -7.86
N PHE A 101 -0.90 3.05 -7.00
CA PHE A 101 -0.81 3.74 -5.70
C PHE A 101 0.55 4.45 -5.52
N PRO A 102 0.83 5.52 -6.31
CA PRO A 102 2.14 6.17 -6.33
C PRO A 102 2.48 6.92 -5.03
N ASN A 103 1.49 7.31 -4.24
CA ASN A 103 1.66 8.11 -3.02
C ASN A 103 1.83 7.27 -1.75
N CYS A 104 2.07 5.96 -1.86
CA CYS A 104 2.32 5.16 -0.66
C CYS A 104 3.65 5.54 0.00
N VAL A 105 3.64 5.65 1.34
CA VAL A 105 4.81 6.06 2.15
C VAL A 105 6.05 5.23 1.85
N ARG A 106 5.86 3.93 1.56
CA ARG A 106 6.95 3.03 1.15
C ARG A 106 7.61 3.47 -0.15
N HIS A 107 6.83 3.89 -1.15
CA HIS A 107 7.36 4.34 -2.44
C HIS A 107 8.05 5.71 -2.31
N ILE A 108 7.46 6.62 -1.53
CA ILE A 108 8.10 7.91 -1.18
C ILE A 108 9.47 7.65 -0.53
N HIS A 109 9.53 6.73 0.43
CA HIS A 109 10.78 6.34 1.09
C HIS A 109 11.80 5.72 0.12
N GLU A 110 11.37 4.83 -0.78
CA GLU A 110 12.26 4.23 -1.80
C GLU A 110 12.83 5.29 -2.75
N ASN A 111 12.03 6.27 -3.16
CA ASN A 111 12.49 7.39 -3.98
C ASN A 111 13.45 8.30 -3.20
N MET A 112 13.15 8.60 -1.92
CA MET A 112 14.04 9.38 -1.07
C MET A 112 15.39 8.69 -0.85
N LYS A 113 15.40 7.35 -0.73
CA LYS A 113 16.63 6.55 -0.58
C LYS A 113 17.60 6.67 -1.75
N LEU A 114 17.14 7.08 -2.93
CA LEU A 114 18.01 7.33 -4.08
C LEU A 114 18.92 8.55 -3.87
N GLN A 115 18.46 9.55 -3.12
CA GLN A 115 19.18 10.80 -2.87
C GLN A 115 19.75 10.90 -1.45
N TRP A 116 18.99 10.48 -0.44
CA TRP A 116 19.37 10.58 0.97
C TRP A 116 19.50 9.19 1.60
N ARG A 117 20.65 8.93 2.23
CA ARG A 117 20.95 7.68 2.93
C ARG A 117 20.93 7.90 4.44
N GLY A 118 20.25 7.03 5.18
CA GLY A 118 20.20 7.06 6.65
C GLY A 118 18.80 6.76 7.17
N GLU A 119 18.71 6.15 8.36
CA GLU A 119 17.43 5.81 8.99
C GLU A 119 16.69 7.06 9.51
N GLU A 120 17.42 8.15 9.78
CA GLU A 120 16.84 9.43 10.25
C GLU A 120 15.79 9.99 9.27
N PHE A 121 16.06 9.93 7.96
CA PHE A 121 15.13 10.36 6.90
C PHE A 121 13.88 9.47 6.85
N ARG A 122 14.05 8.15 7.06
CA ARG A 122 12.92 7.23 7.17
C ARG A 122 12.05 7.58 8.37
N ASP A 123 12.68 7.82 9.51
CA ASP A 123 11.97 8.05 10.76
C ASP A 123 11.20 9.39 10.73
N HIS A 124 11.79 10.44 10.14
CA HIS A 124 11.09 11.71 9.94
C HIS A 124 9.94 11.60 8.92
N LEU A 125 10.17 10.90 7.79
CA LEU A 125 9.11 10.63 6.82
C LEU A 125 7.95 9.86 7.47
N TRP A 126 8.26 8.82 8.23
CA TRP A 126 7.26 8.01 8.91
C TRP A 126 6.47 8.84 9.93
N ARG A 127 7.16 9.65 10.72
CA ARG A 127 6.56 10.58 11.68
C ARG A 127 5.61 11.56 11.00
N CYS A 128 5.99 12.13 9.84
CA CYS A 128 5.09 12.97 9.05
C CYS A 128 3.86 12.19 8.58
N ALA A 129 4.06 11.01 7.99
CA ALA A 129 3.00 10.21 7.40
C ALA A 129 2.00 9.61 8.40
N THR A 130 2.41 9.34 9.64
CA THR A 130 1.54 8.73 10.67
C THR A 130 0.65 9.72 11.42
N ASN A 131 0.79 11.03 11.18
CA ASN A 131 0.00 12.03 11.88
C ASN A 131 -1.44 12.07 11.39
N THR A 132 -2.39 11.87 12.29
CA THR A 132 -3.84 11.87 12.00
C THR A 132 -4.48 13.26 12.07
N THR A 133 -3.72 14.29 12.43
CA THR A 133 -4.22 15.66 12.57
C THR A 133 -3.30 16.63 11.84
N PHE A 134 -3.88 17.57 11.09
CA PHE A 134 -3.13 18.58 10.34
C PHE A 134 -2.09 19.34 11.18
N ARG A 135 -2.43 19.72 12.42
CA ARG A 135 -1.48 20.43 13.32
C ARG A 135 -0.22 19.62 13.64
N HIS A 136 -0.40 18.31 13.91
CA HIS A 136 0.73 17.43 14.21
C HIS A 136 1.54 17.15 12.95
N PHE A 137 0.87 17.00 11.81
CA PHE A 137 1.51 16.88 10.50
C PHE A 137 2.38 18.10 10.17
N GLU A 138 1.84 19.31 10.31
CA GLU A 138 2.56 20.56 10.06
C GLU A 138 3.77 20.73 10.99
N THR A 139 3.62 20.34 12.27
CA THR A 139 4.74 20.34 13.23
C THR A 139 5.85 19.38 12.79
N ALA A 140 5.49 18.14 12.38
CA ALA A 140 6.46 17.15 11.91
C ALA A 140 7.12 17.57 10.59
N MET A 141 6.38 18.22 9.69
CA MET A 141 6.93 18.78 8.45
C MET A 141 7.91 19.93 8.73
N ASN A 142 7.62 20.80 9.70
CA ASN A 142 8.55 21.84 10.13
C ASN A 142 9.83 21.26 10.76
N GLU A 143 9.71 20.26 11.64
CA GLU A 143 10.87 19.53 12.18
C GLU A 143 11.70 18.89 11.05
N PHE A 144 11.04 18.35 10.03
CA PHE A 144 11.71 17.78 8.88
C PHE A 144 12.38 18.84 7.99
N GLN A 145 11.79 20.03 7.87
CA GLN A 145 12.39 21.18 7.20
C GLN A 145 13.67 21.65 7.90
N ASP A 146 13.65 21.70 9.23
CA ASP A 146 14.82 22.07 10.04
C ASP A 146 15.95 21.04 9.90
N PHE A 147 15.61 19.76 9.72
CA PHE A 147 16.56 18.68 9.47
C PHE A 147 17.12 18.72 8.04
N SER A 148 16.26 18.86 7.02
CA SER A 148 16.65 18.92 5.62
C SER A 148 15.61 19.66 4.77
N ALA A 149 15.95 20.88 4.36
CA ALA A 149 15.11 21.70 3.50
C ALA A 149 14.84 21.06 2.12
N GLU A 150 15.83 20.35 1.56
CA GLU A 150 15.75 19.70 0.24
C GLU A 150 14.75 18.53 0.27
N ALA A 151 14.81 17.70 1.31
CA ALA A 151 13.91 16.58 1.48
C ALA A 151 12.48 17.03 1.80
N HIS A 152 12.33 18.11 2.56
CA HIS A 152 11.05 18.77 2.81
C HIS A 152 10.43 19.30 1.51
N GLU A 153 11.21 19.91 0.61
CA GLU A 153 10.71 20.40 -0.68
C GLU A 153 10.15 19.26 -1.55
N LEU A 154 10.80 18.10 -1.53
CA LEU A 154 10.32 16.91 -2.23
C LEU A 154 8.97 16.43 -1.68
N LEU A 155 8.81 16.38 -0.36
CA LEU A 155 7.54 16.02 0.27
C LEU A 155 6.45 17.08 0.06
N SER A 156 6.81 18.35 0.04
CA SER A 156 5.87 19.46 -0.18
C SER A 156 5.22 19.45 -1.57
N LYS A 157 5.84 18.77 -2.55
CA LYS A 157 5.27 18.55 -3.89
C LYS A 157 4.15 17.51 -3.87
N ILE A 158 4.06 16.71 -2.81
CA ILE A 158 3.00 15.73 -2.60
C ILE A 158 1.89 16.45 -1.84
N PRO A 159 0.66 16.54 -2.39
CA PRO A 159 -0.41 17.28 -1.74
C PRO A 159 -0.77 16.62 -0.40
N PRO A 160 -0.80 17.39 0.72
CA PRO A 160 -1.23 16.89 2.03
C PRO A 160 -2.75 16.88 2.08
N ILE A 161 -3.36 15.94 1.35
CA ILE A 161 -4.80 15.73 1.37
C ILE A 161 -5.05 14.56 2.32
N HIS A 162 -5.57 14.90 3.50
CA HIS A 162 -6.01 13.96 4.53
C HIS A 162 -7.50 13.66 4.40
#